data_AF-X1Q5E4-F1
#
_entry.id   AF-X1Q5E4-F1
#
_cell.length_a   1.000
_cell.length_b   1.000
_cell.length_c   1.000
_cell.angle_alpha   90.00
_cell.angle_beta   90.00
_cell.angle_gamma   90.00
#
_symmetry.space_group_name_H-M   'P 1'
#
loop_
_entity.id
_entity.type
_entity.pdbx_description
1 polymer ?
#
loop_
_entity_poly.entity_id
_entity_poly.type
_entity_poly.pdbx_seq_one_letter_code
_entity_poly.pdbx_strand_id
1 'polypeptide(L)'
;LNLDALLAVPVSLVLGDTLEGELAGEKIALLEAIGQLNNRVKIFYQRGNIHVPREFNRLFALLEPMLVPIIPVGDGVQAAFSSFHPKIWILRYVKKATKAARHGQSVRYRLIVMSRNLTFDRSWDISACLDGVLNDAARDSDPLTAFVGSLAGHAGEFAPLRSMLKELPRVQWDAPSPFRDPIMLPGGGAHIANPAERFASPIQFGKSVDDLLVVSPFLDSSEQKAIHWLGAKTEGRRYLLSRVEELNAIGAQALEGWDCYSLNDKV
;
A
#
# COMPACT_ATOMS: atom_id res chain seq x y z
N LEU A 1 -2.75 -9.52 -8.34
CA LEU A 1 -3.43 -8.43 -9.09
C LEU A 1 -4.69 -8.98 -9.75
N ASN A 2 -5.83 -8.32 -9.62
CA ASN A 2 -7.07 -8.70 -10.31
C ASN A 2 -7.36 -7.67 -11.41
N LEU A 3 -7.39 -8.10 -12.68
CA LEU A 3 -7.56 -7.19 -13.82
C LEU A 3 -8.99 -6.64 -13.94
N ASP A 4 -10.00 -7.41 -13.55
CA ASP A 4 -11.38 -6.93 -13.51
C ASP A 4 -11.52 -5.80 -12.49
N ALA A 5 -10.92 -5.96 -11.31
CA ALA A 5 -10.92 -4.91 -10.28
C ALA A 5 -10.14 -3.67 -10.74
N LEU A 6 -9.08 -3.83 -11.55
CA LEU A 6 -8.35 -2.71 -12.12
C LEU A 6 -9.16 -1.90 -13.15
N LEU A 7 -10.14 -2.49 -13.84
CA LEU A 7 -11.01 -1.74 -14.75
C LEU A 7 -11.85 -0.68 -14.02
N ALA A 8 -12.01 -0.80 -12.70
CA ALA A 8 -12.67 0.23 -11.88
C ALA A 8 -11.86 1.52 -11.82
N VAL A 9 -10.53 1.43 -11.94
CA VAL A 9 -9.61 2.54 -11.71
C VAL A 9 -9.78 3.64 -12.75
N PRO A 10 -9.83 3.35 -14.07
CA PRO A 10 -10.21 4.33 -15.09
C PRO A 10 -11.56 5.01 -14.83
N VAL A 11 -12.59 4.23 -14.51
CA VAL A 11 -13.94 4.75 -14.26
C VAL A 11 -13.92 5.73 -13.09
N SER A 12 -13.37 5.34 -11.95
CA SER A 12 -13.37 6.19 -10.77
C SER A 12 -12.46 7.41 -10.88
N LEU A 13 -11.30 7.30 -11.55
CA LEU A 13 -10.37 8.44 -11.68
C LEU A 13 -10.78 9.45 -12.75
N VAL A 14 -11.45 9.02 -13.82
CA VAL A 14 -11.79 9.89 -14.97
C VAL A 14 -13.25 10.32 -14.94
N LEU A 15 -14.17 9.39 -14.69
CA LEU A 15 -15.61 9.65 -14.75
C LEU A 15 -16.16 10.12 -13.40
N GLY A 16 -15.42 9.89 -12.30
CA GLY A 16 -15.88 10.20 -10.95
C GLY A 16 -17.04 9.31 -10.51
N ASP A 17 -17.19 8.14 -11.13
CA ASP A 17 -18.27 7.18 -10.91
C ASP A 17 -17.74 5.85 -10.35
N THR A 18 -18.65 4.99 -9.91
CA THR A 18 -18.37 3.62 -9.46
C THR A 18 -18.79 2.62 -10.54
N LEU A 19 -18.21 1.42 -10.51
CA LEU A 19 -18.69 0.31 -11.37
C LEU A 19 -20.02 -0.30 -10.89
N GLU A 20 -20.75 0.33 -9.95
CA GLU A 20 -22.02 -0.19 -9.45
C GLU A 20 -23.13 0.05 -10.48
N GLY A 21 -23.37 -0.92 -11.38
CA GLY A 21 -24.42 -0.84 -12.40
C GLY A 21 -24.17 -1.70 -13.64
N GLU A 22 -25.07 -1.66 -14.62
CA GLU A 22 -24.89 -2.34 -15.91
C GLU A 22 -23.90 -1.57 -16.82
N LEU A 23 -22.65 -2.00 -16.81
CA LEU A 23 -21.54 -1.54 -17.67
C LEU A 23 -21.77 -1.69 -19.19
N ALA A 24 -22.90 -2.25 -19.62
CA ALA A 24 -23.18 -2.58 -21.01
C ALA A 24 -23.26 -1.32 -21.92
N GLY A 25 -23.70 -0.19 -21.38
CA GLY A 25 -23.77 1.10 -22.10
C GLY A 25 -22.45 1.90 -22.14
N GLU A 26 -21.45 1.53 -21.35
CA GLU A 26 -20.30 2.40 -21.03
C GLU A 26 -18.96 1.94 -21.61
N LYS A 27 -18.95 0.94 -22.51
CA LYS A 27 -17.69 0.43 -23.11
C LYS A 27 -16.88 1.52 -23.81
N ILE A 28 -17.54 2.51 -24.41
CA ILE A 28 -16.87 3.66 -25.05
C ILE A 28 -16.31 4.61 -24.00
N ALA A 29 -17.07 4.91 -22.94
CA ALA A 29 -16.61 5.77 -21.84
C ALA A 29 -15.42 5.14 -21.10
N LEU A 30 -15.45 3.83 -20.88
CA LEU A 30 -14.34 3.07 -20.30
C LEU A 30 -13.11 3.07 -21.22
N LEU A 31 -13.29 2.89 -22.52
CA LEU A 31 -12.20 3.00 -23.50
C LEU A 31 -11.56 4.39 -23.48
N GLU A 32 -12.38 5.43 -23.45
CA GLU A 32 -11.92 6.82 -23.35
C GLU A 32 -11.17 7.06 -22.03
N ALA A 33 -11.73 6.61 -20.91
CA ALA A 33 -11.12 6.75 -19.59
C ALA A 33 -9.75 6.05 -19.52
N ILE A 34 -9.63 4.82 -20.03
CA ILE A 34 -8.35 4.12 -20.13
C ILE A 34 -7.37 4.92 -21.01
N GLY A 35 -7.84 5.44 -22.15
CA GLY A 35 -7.05 6.28 -23.04
C GLY A 35 -6.52 7.54 -22.35
N GLN A 36 -7.34 8.21 -21.53
CA GLN A 36 -6.94 9.40 -20.77
C GLN A 36 -5.92 9.10 -19.67
N LEU A 37 -5.98 7.92 -19.06
CA LEU A 37 -5.02 7.47 -18.06
C LEU A 37 -3.69 6.97 -18.64
N ASN A 38 -3.65 6.70 -19.95
CA ASN A 38 -2.41 6.32 -20.60
C ASN A 38 -1.34 7.40 -20.38
N ASN A 39 -0.12 6.99 -20.06
CA ASN A 39 0.98 7.87 -19.65
C ASN A 39 0.72 8.74 -18.39
N ARG A 40 -0.34 8.48 -17.63
CA ARG A 40 -0.63 9.14 -16.33
C ARG A 40 -0.67 8.19 -15.15
N VAL A 41 -0.86 6.90 -15.39
CA VAL A 41 -0.93 5.86 -14.35
C VAL A 41 0.10 4.76 -14.63
N LYS A 42 0.75 4.30 -13.55
CA LYS A 42 1.56 3.08 -13.52
C LYS A 42 1.13 2.23 -12.33
N ILE A 43 1.00 0.93 -12.56
CA ILE A 43 0.58 -0.06 -11.58
C ILE A 43 1.70 -1.08 -11.44
N PHE A 44 2.39 -1.04 -10.30
CA PHE A 44 3.46 -1.99 -9.99
C PHE A 44 2.86 -3.23 -9.35
N TYR A 45 3.22 -4.42 -9.86
CA TYR A 45 2.69 -5.68 -9.36
C TYR A 45 3.77 -6.77 -9.38
N GLN A 46 3.65 -7.77 -8.51
CA GLN A 46 4.57 -8.91 -8.53
C GLN A 46 4.37 -9.75 -9.81
N ARG A 47 5.45 -9.95 -10.57
CA ARG A 47 5.44 -10.77 -11.78
C ARG A 47 4.92 -12.18 -11.47
N GLY A 48 4.05 -12.69 -12.34
CA GLY A 48 3.42 -14.00 -12.17
C GLY A 48 2.26 -14.04 -11.18
N ASN A 49 1.97 -12.93 -10.49
CA ASN A 49 0.88 -12.86 -9.51
C ASN A 49 -0.30 -12.01 -10.03
N ILE A 50 -0.74 -12.28 -11.27
CA ILE A 50 -1.98 -11.78 -11.86
C ILE A 50 -3.00 -12.92 -11.83
N HIS A 51 -4.19 -12.65 -11.29
CA HIS A 51 -5.30 -13.59 -11.32
C HIS A 51 -5.75 -13.79 -12.77
N VAL A 52 -5.80 -15.05 -13.22
CA VAL A 52 -6.23 -15.39 -14.57
C VAL A 52 -7.74 -15.06 -14.69
N PRO A 53 -8.13 -14.14 -15.60
CA PRO A 53 -9.54 -13.84 -15.82
C PRO A 53 -10.29 -15.08 -16.31
N ARG A 54 -11.54 -15.27 -15.88
CA ARG A 54 -12.38 -16.40 -16.34
C ARG A 54 -12.74 -16.28 -17.81
N GLU A 55 -12.87 -15.04 -18.30
CA GLU A 55 -13.20 -14.72 -19.68
C GLU A 55 -12.18 -13.73 -20.25
N PHE A 56 -11.89 -13.86 -21.53
CA PHE A 56 -11.00 -12.94 -22.21
C PHE A 56 -11.70 -11.59 -22.46
N ASN A 57 -11.21 -10.53 -21.82
CA ASN A 57 -11.67 -9.17 -22.05
C ASN A 57 -10.61 -8.36 -22.82
N ARG A 58 -10.97 -7.88 -24.01
CA ARG A 58 -10.08 -7.06 -24.86
C ARG A 58 -9.60 -5.78 -24.17
N LEU A 59 -10.35 -5.27 -23.18
CA LEU A 59 -9.97 -4.08 -22.43
C LEU A 59 -8.70 -4.30 -21.58
N PHE A 60 -8.37 -5.54 -21.23
CA PHE A 60 -7.13 -5.84 -20.50
C PHE A 60 -5.88 -5.47 -21.29
N ALA A 61 -5.90 -5.63 -22.63
CA ALA A 61 -4.80 -5.23 -23.49
C ALA A 61 -4.51 -3.71 -23.41
N LEU A 62 -5.55 -2.90 -23.13
CA LEU A 62 -5.40 -1.46 -22.96
C LEU A 62 -4.78 -1.08 -21.61
N LEU A 63 -4.84 -1.98 -20.62
CA LEU A 63 -4.21 -1.78 -19.32
C LEU A 63 -2.70 -2.09 -19.37
N GLU A 64 -2.26 -2.94 -20.28
CA GLU A 64 -0.87 -3.43 -20.36
C GLU A 64 0.19 -2.32 -20.31
N PRO A 65 0.06 -1.17 -21.02
CA PRO A 65 1.05 -0.09 -20.94
C PRO A 65 1.18 0.55 -19.54
N MET A 66 0.17 0.40 -18.69
CA MET A 66 0.17 0.90 -17.31
C MET A 66 0.76 -0.12 -16.33
N LEU A 67 0.80 -1.41 -16.69
CA LEU A 67 1.27 -2.48 -15.80
C LEU A 67 2.80 -2.57 -15.81
N VAL A 68 3.40 -2.56 -14.63
CA VAL A 68 4.86 -2.69 -14.44
C VAL A 68 5.15 -3.92 -13.57
N PRO A 69 5.69 -5.01 -14.15
CA PRO A 69 6.04 -6.19 -13.38
C PRO A 69 7.27 -5.93 -12.51
N ILE A 70 7.19 -6.31 -11.24
CA ILE A 70 8.28 -6.31 -10.27
C ILE A 70 8.67 -7.75 -9.97
N ILE A 71 9.97 -8.03 -10.02
CA ILE A 71 10.54 -9.35 -9.76
C ILE A 71 11.24 -9.29 -8.41
N PRO A 72 10.75 -10.01 -7.38
CA PRO A 72 11.51 -10.21 -6.16
C PRO A 72 12.83 -10.94 -6.49
N VAL A 73 13.95 -10.33 -6.11
CA VAL A 73 15.31 -10.86 -6.16
C VAL A 73 15.72 -11.31 -4.76
N GLY A 74 15.06 -12.37 -4.27
CA GLY A 74 15.41 -12.93 -2.97
C GLY A 74 16.79 -13.59 -2.98
N ASP A 75 17.33 -13.86 -1.80
CA ASP A 75 18.65 -14.47 -1.60
C ASP A 75 18.56 -15.94 -1.15
N GLY A 76 19.43 -16.78 -1.73
CA GLY A 76 19.59 -18.19 -1.34
C GLY A 76 18.28 -18.97 -1.25
N VAL A 77 18.14 -19.77 -0.19
CA VAL A 77 16.96 -20.63 0.08
C VAL A 77 15.69 -19.80 0.35
N GLN A 78 15.82 -18.52 0.71
CA GLN A 78 14.69 -17.63 1.02
C GLN A 78 14.11 -16.94 -0.22
N ALA A 79 14.73 -17.10 -1.40
CA ALA A 79 14.22 -16.52 -2.65
C ALA A 79 12.80 -16.99 -3.00
N ALA A 80 12.46 -18.24 -2.68
CA ALA A 80 11.12 -18.79 -2.90
C ALA A 80 10.03 -18.12 -2.04
N PHE A 81 10.40 -17.51 -0.91
CA PHE A 81 9.48 -16.87 0.03
C PHE A 81 9.46 -15.33 -0.10
N SER A 82 10.23 -14.79 -1.05
CA SER A 82 10.29 -13.36 -1.30
C SER A 82 9.06 -12.86 -2.05
N SER A 83 8.46 -11.78 -1.56
CA SER A 83 7.26 -11.19 -2.17
C SER A 83 7.37 -9.68 -2.33
N PHE A 84 6.74 -9.18 -3.38
CA PHE A 84 6.46 -7.77 -3.61
C PHE A 84 4.97 -7.54 -3.40
N HIS A 85 4.61 -7.07 -2.20
CA HIS A 85 3.22 -6.99 -1.78
C HIS A 85 2.78 -5.62 -1.21
N PRO A 86 3.26 -4.46 -1.74
CA PRO A 86 2.77 -3.17 -1.28
C PRO A 86 1.32 -2.93 -1.73
N LYS A 87 0.52 -2.27 -0.89
CA LYS A 87 -0.87 -1.89 -1.18
C LYS A 87 -1.02 -0.39 -0.99
N ILE A 88 -0.36 0.34 -1.89
CA ILE A 88 -0.19 1.79 -1.78
C ILE A 88 -0.63 2.47 -3.07
N TRP A 89 -1.33 3.58 -2.92
CA TRP A 89 -1.68 4.50 -3.98
C TRP A 89 -1.06 5.86 -3.70
N ILE A 90 -0.46 6.46 -4.72
CA ILE A 90 0.06 7.83 -4.65
C ILE A 90 -0.54 8.59 -5.82
N LEU A 91 -1.45 9.50 -5.50
CA LEU A 91 -2.18 10.31 -6.46
C LEU A 91 -1.63 11.72 -6.43
N ARG A 92 -1.29 12.26 -7.59
CA ARG A 92 -0.83 13.64 -7.78
C ARG A 92 -1.84 14.39 -8.60
N TYR A 93 -2.53 15.33 -7.98
CA TYR A 93 -3.50 16.21 -8.63
C TYR A 93 -2.83 17.51 -9.04
N VAL A 94 -3.00 17.89 -10.30
CA VAL A 94 -2.51 19.18 -10.81
C VAL A 94 -3.70 20.02 -11.25
N LYS A 95 -3.92 21.14 -10.58
CA LYS A 95 -4.89 22.14 -11.01
C LYS A 95 -4.43 22.72 -12.35
N LYS A 96 -5.32 22.74 -13.35
CA LYS A 96 -5.05 23.43 -14.62
C LYS A 96 -4.68 24.89 -14.33
N ALA A 97 -3.57 25.35 -14.90
CA ALA A 97 -3.05 26.68 -14.66
C ALA A 97 -4.09 27.75 -15.05
N THR A 98 -4.60 28.47 -14.05
CA THR A 98 -5.34 29.71 -14.26
C THR A 98 -4.37 30.88 -14.10
N LYS A 99 -4.58 32.00 -14.80
CA LYS A 99 -3.71 33.20 -14.77
C LYS A 99 -3.37 33.73 -13.36
N ALA A 100 -4.09 33.32 -12.32
CA ALA A 100 -3.92 33.73 -10.93
C ALA A 100 -3.19 32.73 -10.01
N ALA A 101 -2.76 31.56 -10.48
CA ALA A 101 -2.17 30.54 -9.60
C ALA A 101 -0.70 30.86 -9.26
N ARG A 102 -0.38 31.07 -7.98
CA ARG A 102 1.00 31.14 -7.47
C ARG A 102 1.68 29.77 -7.56
N HIS A 103 3.01 29.76 -7.75
CA HIS A 103 3.84 28.55 -7.67
C HIS A 103 3.55 27.83 -6.33
N GLY A 104 3.24 26.53 -6.36
CA GLY A 104 2.93 25.71 -5.16
C GLY A 104 1.43 25.46 -4.90
N GLN A 105 0.51 26.35 -5.27
CA GLN A 105 -0.94 26.18 -5.03
C GLN A 105 -1.65 25.26 -6.05
N SER A 106 -0.91 24.71 -7.01
CA SER A 106 -1.46 23.94 -8.12
C SER A 106 -1.33 22.43 -7.95
N VAL A 107 -0.62 21.93 -6.93
CA VAL A 107 -0.39 20.49 -6.75
C VAL A 107 -0.90 20.02 -5.40
N ARG A 108 -1.69 18.94 -5.40
CA ARG A 108 -2.11 18.21 -4.20
C ARG A 108 -1.75 16.74 -4.34
N TYR A 109 -1.50 16.11 -3.21
CA TYR A 109 -1.23 14.69 -3.11
C TYR A 109 -2.29 13.98 -2.30
N ARG A 110 -2.54 12.72 -2.65
CA ARG A 110 -3.25 11.77 -1.80
C ARG A 110 -2.45 10.48 -1.73
N LEU A 111 -2.20 10.02 -0.51
CA LEU A 111 -1.60 8.73 -0.20
C LEU A 111 -2.69 7.83 0.37
N ILE A 112 -2.86 6.64 -0.21
CA ILE A 112 -3.75 5.61 0.34
C ILE A 112 -2.90 4.38 0.63
N VAL A 113 -2.90 3.93 1.88
CA VAL A 113 -2.26 2.67 2.30
C VAL A 113 -3.36 1.72 2.74
N MET A 114 -3.41 0.54 2.14
CA MET A 114 -4.47 -0.44 2.36
C MET A 114 -3.91 -1.69 3.02
N SER A 115 -4.71 -2.33 3.86
CA SER A 115 -4.40 -3.66 4.43
C SER A 115 -4.56 -4.79 3.42
N ARG A 116 -5.35 -4.60 2.36
CA ARG A 116 -5.63 -5.59 1.31
C ARG A 116 -5.36 -5.07 -0.10
N ASN A 117 -5.24 -6.01 -1.03
CA ASN A 117 -5.17 -5.69 -2.46
C ASN A 117 -6.54 -5.26 -2.97
N LEU A 118 -6.57 -4.47 -4.05
CA LEU A 118 -7.80 -4.15 -4.75
C LEU A 118 -8.41 -5.42 -5.38
N THR A 119 -9.54 -5.86 -4.83
CA THR A 119 -10.31 -7.04 -5.24
C THR A 119 -11.81 -6.76 -5.07
N PHE A 120 -12.67 -7.64 -5.58
CA PHE A 120 -14.11 -7.60 -5.31
C PHE A 120 -14.53 -8.45 -4.10
N ASP A 121 -13.57 -8.87 -3.28
CA ASP A 121 -13.91 -9.64 -2.09
C ASP A 121 -14.58 -8.75 -1.04
N ARG A 122 -15.49 -9.32 -0.25
CA ARG A 122 -16.25 -8.61 0.79
C ARG A 122 -15.62 -8.76 2.17
N SER A 123 -14.31 -8.90 2.21
CA SER A 123 -13.62 -9.06 3.49
C SER A 123 -13.49 -7.70 4.17
N TRP A 124 -13.40 -7.71 5.49
CA TRP A 124 -13.07 -6.49 6.22
C TRP A 124 -11.66 -6.04 5.87
N ASP A 125 -11.51 -4.74 5.64
CA ASP A 125 -10.23 -4.08 5.42
C ASP A 125 -10.17 -2.74 6.15
N ILE A 126 -8.94 -2.29 6.34
CA ILE A 126 -8.62 -0.95 6.83
C ILE A 126 -7.77 -0.26 5.78
N SER A 127 -8.06 1.02 5.53
CA SER A 127 -7.23 1.89 4.71
C SER A 127 -6.95 3.21 5.45
N ALA A 128 -5.73 3.68 5.32
CA ALA A 128 -5.33 5.02 5.74
C ALA A 128 -5.26 5.91 4.49
N CYS A 129 -6.01 7.01 4.49
CA CYS A 129 -6.02 8.00 3.41
C CYS A 129 -5.51 9.34 3.97
N LEU A 130 -4.39 9.82 3.42
CA LEU A 130 -3.76 11.08 3.80
C LEU A 130 -3.75 12.01 2.59
N ASP A 131 -4.36 13.17 2.72
CA ASP A 131 -4.19 14.25 1.76
C ASP A 131 -2.97 15.09 2.14
N GLY A 132 -2.36 15.75 1.15
CA GLY A 132 -1.18 16.56 1.39
C GLY A 132 -0.99 17.67 0.38
N VAL A 133 -0.28 18.71 0.83
CA VAL A 133 0.09 19.88 0.02
C VAL A 133 1.61 20.02 -0.04
N LEU A 134 2.10 20.67 -1.09
CA LEU A 134 3.52 21.00 -1.18
C LEU A 134 3.85 22.12 -0.20
N ASN A 135 4.93 21.92 0.54
CA ASN A 135 5.60 22.93 1.35
C ASN A 135 6.94 23.32 0.70
N ASP A 136 7.50 24.46 1.09
CA ASP A 136 8.79 24.94 0.58
C ASP A 136 9.97 24.14 1.18
N ALA A 137 9.80 23.66 2.41
CA ALA A 137 10.80 22.83 3.08
C ALA A 137 10.72 21.37 2.64
N ALA A 138 11.87 20.79 2.27
CA ALA A 138 12.01 19.36 2.03
C ALA A 138 12.42 18.66 3.32
N ARG A 139 11.83 17.49 3.59
CA ARG A 139 12.27 16.58 4.63
C ARG A 139 13.50 15.81 4.14
N ASP A 140 14.54 15.77 4.96
CA ASP A 140 15.69 14.89 4.71
C ASP A 140 15.29 13.44 4.96
N SER A 141 15.67 12.54 4.04
CA SER A 141 15.48 11.09 4.18
C SER A 141 14.02 10.62 4.38
N ASP A 142 13.11 10.96 3.46
CA ASP A 142 11.71 10.53 3.48
C ASP A 142 11.54 9.05 3.02
N PRO A 143 11.08 8.12 3.90
CA PRO A 143 10.97 6.69 3.57
C PRO A 143 10.01 6.38 2.41
N LEU A 144 8.95 7.18 2.26
CA LEU A 144 8.03 7.06 1.14
C LEU A 144 8.73 7.36 -0.18
N THR A 145 9.50 8.46 -0.25
CA THR A 145 10.30 8.82 -1.42
C THR A 145 11.34 7.75 -1.73
N ALA A 146 12.01 7.19 -0.71
CA ALA A 146 12.96 6.09 -0.91
C ALA A 146 12.27 4.84 -1.50
N PHE A 147 11.11 4.46 -0.95
CA PHE A 147 10.30 3.36 -1.48
C PHE A 147 9.89 3.60 -2.94
N VAL A 148 9.32 4.76 -3.25
CA VAL A 148 8.91 5.12 -4.62
C VAL A 148 10.12 5.17 -5.56
N GLY A 149 11.26 5.65 -5.07
CA GLY A 149 12.53 5.69 -5.79
C GLY A 149 13.02 4.31 -6.21
N SER A 150 12.85 3.30 -5.34
CA SER A 150 13.19 1.91 -5.65
C SER A 150 12.39 1.32 -6.84
N LEU A 151 11.24 1.91 -7.16
CA LEU A 151 10.39 1.50 -8.28
C LEU A 151 10.72 2.22 -9.59
N ALA A 152 11.45 3.35 -9.52
CA ALA A 152 11.68 4.22 -10.67
C ALA A 152 12.39 3.51 -11.83
N GLY A 153 13.38 2.66 -11.52
CA GLY A 153 14.11 1.88 -12.54
C GLY A 153 13.23 0.92 -13.33
N HIS A 154 12.08 0.51 -12.79
CA HIS A 154 11.13 -0.40 -13.44
C HIS A 154 10.11 0.33 -14.31
N ALA A 155 9.88 1.61 -14.06
CA ALA A 155 8.81 2.38 -14.69
C ALA A 155 9.16 2.95 -16.08
N GLY A 156 10.42 2.80 -16.51
CA GLY A 156 10.95 3.45 -17.71
C GLY A 156 10.85 4.98 -17.64
N GLU A 157 10.69 5.64 -18.79
CA GLU A 157 10.56 7.10 -18.89
C GLU A 157 9.14 7.58 -18.52
N PHE A 158 8.68 7.31 -17.30
CA PHE A 158 7.40 7.80 -16.80
C PHE A 158 7.55 9.17 -16.12
N ALA A 159 7.39 10.24 -16.91
CA ALA A 159 7.60 11.62 -16.47
C ALA A 159 6.86 12.04 -15.17
N PRO A 160 5.61 11.60 -14.91
CA PRO A 160 4.93 11.90 -13.65
C PRO A 160 5.69 11.39 -12.41
N LEU A 161 6.27 10.18 -12.47
CA LEU A 161 7.04 9.61 -11.35
C LEU A 161 8.30 10.42 -11.06
N ARG A 162 9.00 10.91 -12.08
CA ARG A 162 10.16 11.81 -11.89
C ARG A 162 9.75 13.10 -11.17
N SER A 163 8.57 13.62 -11.48
CA SER A 163 8.04 14.81 -10.78
C SER A 163 7.68 14.48 -9.33
N MET A 164 7.02 13.34 -9.10
CA MET A 164 6.69 12.86 -7.76
C MET A 164 7.93 12.69 -6.88
N LEU A 165 9.01 12.08 -7.39
CA LEU A 165 10.25 11.89 -6.62
C LEU A 165 10.90 13.20 -6.17
N LYS A 166 10.73 14.29 -6.93
CA LYS A 166 11.21 15.64 -6.55
C LYS A 166 10.28 16.35 -5.56
N GLU A 167 9.03 15.92 -5.47
CA GLU A 167 7.96 16.62 -4.76
C GLU A 167 7.61 15.93 -3.44
N LEU A 168 7.62 14.60 -3.38
CA LEU A 168 7.28 13.81 -2.19
C LEU A 168 8.03 14.22 -0.91
N PRO A 169 9.35 14.54 -0.94
CA PRO A 169 10.05 15.04 0.24
C PRO A 169 9.47 16.35 0.81
N ARG A 170 8.79 17.13 -0.04
CA ARG A 170 8.18 18.42 0.28
C ARG A 170 6.68 18.32 0.58
N VAL A 171 6.09 17.13 0.49
CA VAL A 171 4.67 16.95 0.82
C VAL A 171 4.52 16.97 2.34
N GLN A 172 3.67 17.86 2.82
CA GLN A 172 3.14 17.88 4.18
C GLN A 172 1.79 17.14 4.18
N TRP A 173 1.72 16.04 4.94
CA TRP A 173 0.54 15.20 5.05
C TRP A 173 -0.39 15.68 6.17
N ASP A 174 -1.69 15.74 5.86
CA ASP A 174 -2.74 16.03 6.82
C ASP A 174 -3.10 14.75 7.58
N ALA A 175 -2.66 14.66 8.84
CA ALA A 175 -2.99 13.54 9.72
C ALA A 175 -4.46 13.62 10.16
N PRO A 176 -5.23 12.52 10.12
CA PRO A 176 -6.57 12.51 10.69
C PRO A 176 -6.50 12.70 12.20
N SER A 177 -7.32 13.58 12.77
CA SER A 177 -7.43 13.71 14.23
C SER A 177 -7.87 12.38 14.86
N PRO A 178 -7.29 11.96 16.00
CA PRO A 178 -6.35 12.68 16.87
C PRO A 178 -4.85 12.47 16.52
N PHE A 179 -4.55 11.78 15.43
CA PHE A 179 -3.18 11.45 15.02
C PHE A 179 -2.40 12.67 14.53
N ARG A 180 -1.08 12.58 14.58
CA ARG A 180 -0.13 13.60 14.15
C ARG A 180 1.07 12.94 13.50
N ASP A 181 1.78 13.70 12.67
CA ASP A 181 3.09 13.33 12.10
C ASP A 181 3.13 11.90 11.53
N PRO A 182 2.33 11.58 10.50
CA PRO A 182 2.29 10.24 9.93
C PRO A 182 3.66 9.86 9.34
N ILE A 183 4.17 8.69 9.72
CA ILE A 183 5.45 8.15 9.26
C ILE A 183 5.19 6.92 8.40
N MET A 184 5.79 6.88 7.22
CA MET A 184 5.77 5.69 6.37
C MET A 184 6.89 4.73 6.78
N LEU A 185 6.54 3.46 7.02
CA LEU A 185 7.49 2.41 7.38
C LEU A 185 7.49 1.31 6.28
N PRO A 186 8.17 1.53 5.14
CA PRO A 186 8.33 0.48 4.15
C PRO A 186 9.13 -0.67 4.76
N GLY A 187 8.69 -1.90 4.52
CA GLY A 187 9.34 -3.11 5.02
C GLY A 187 9.91 -3.96 3.90
N GLY A 188 11.07 -4.59 4.14
CA GLY A 188 11.66 -5.56 3.22
C GLY A 188 12.30 -4.91 2.00
N GLY A 189 11.73 -5.06 0.80
CA GLY A 189 12.36 -4.62 -0.45
C GLY A 189 13.05 -5.75 -1.19
N ALA A 190 12.39 -6.91 -1.27
CA ALA A 190 12.90 -8.08 -1.97
C ALA A 190 13.21 -7.82 -3.46
N HIS A 191 12.65 -6.77 -4.08
CA HIS A 191 12.97 -6.35 -5.44
C HIS A 191 14.26 -5.52 -5.57
N ILE A 192 14.89 -5.16 -4.45
CA ILE A 192 16.16 -4.42 -4.41
C ILE A 192 17.31 -5.43 -4.39
N ALA A 193 18.16 -5.34 -5.41
CA ALA A 193 19.25 -6.28 -5.65
C ALA A 193 20.30 -6.27 -4.54
N ASN A 194 20.69 -5.09 -4.05
CA ASN A 194 21.64 -4.96 -2.95
C ASN A 194 20.91 -5.10 -1.59
N PRO A 195 21.17 -6.15 -0.80
CA PRO A 195 20.52 -6.33 0.50
C PRO A 195 20.77 -5.18 1.49
N ALA A 196 21.90 -4.47 1.38
CA ALA A 196 22.22 -3.34 2.25
C ALA A 196 21.36 -2.09 1.98
N GLU A 197 20.73 -2.02 0.81
CA GLU A 197 19.81 -0.94 0.41
C GLU A 197 18.33 -1.29 0.66
N ARG A 198 18.07 -2.50 1.17
CA ARG A 198 16.71 -2.94 1.51
C ARG A 198 16.18 -2.19 2.73
N PHE A 199 14.86 -2.10 2.81
CA PHE A 199 14.18 -1.46 3.93
C PHE A 199 14.26 -2.33 5.19
N ALA A 200 14.36 -1.66 6.33
CA ALA A 200 14.33 -2.31 7.63
C ALA A 200 13.00 -3.03 7.90
N SER A 201 12.91 -3.72 9.03
CA SER A 201 11.66 -4.35 9.44
C SER A 201 10.59 -3.28 9.73
N PRO A 202 9.39 -3.37 9.14
CA PRO A 202 8.37 -2.32 9.25
C PRO A 202 7.79 -2.19 10.66
N ILE A 203 8.06 -3.17 11.53
CA ILE A 203 7.67 -3.15 12.94
C ILE A 203 8.70 -2.44 13.83
N GLN A 204 9.84 -1.96 13.32
CA GLN A 204 10.80 -1.19 14.11
C GLN A 204 10.32 0.25 14.37
N PHE A 205 9.60 0.43 15.48
CA PHE A 205 9.04 1.73 15.91
C PHE A 205 10.09 2.74 16.44
N GLY A 206 11.37 2.37 16.49
CA GLY A 206 12.49 3.24 16.90
C GLY A 206 12.60 3.54 18.41
N LYS A 207 11.47 3.75 19.09
CA LYS A 207 11.37 3.90 20.56
C LYS A 207 10.52 2.77 21.16
N SER A 208 10.51 2.66 22.49
CA SER A 208 9.53 1.82 23.19
C SER A 208 8.11 2.28 22.86
N VAL A 209 7.22 1.31 22.67
CA VAL A 209 5.80 1.53 22.41
C VAL A 209 5.09 1.66 23.76
N ASP A 210 4.27 2.70 23.93
CA ASP A 210 3.47 2.87 25.16
C ASP A 210 2.45 1.73 25.26
N ASP A 211 1.43 1.72 24.41
CA ASP A 211 0.45 0.63 24.32
C ASP A 211 0.46 0.00 22.93
N LEU A 212 0.30 -1.32 22.86
CA LEU A 212 0.29 -2.09 21.63
C LEU A 212 -1.03 -2.83 21.44
N LEU A 213 -1.63 -2.72 20.26
CA LEU A 213 -2.74 -3.56 19.80
C LEU A 213 -2.29 -4.37 18.58
N VAL A 214 -2.34 -5.69 18.69
CA VAL A 214 -2.11 -6.63 17.60
C VAL A 214 -3.44 -7.26 17.22
N VAL A 215 -3.82 -7.15 15.95
CA VAL A 215 -4.96 -7.88 15.38
C VAL A 215 -4.42 -8.82 14.33
N SER A 216 -4.40 -10.11 14.60
CA SER A 216 -3.93 -11.11 13.64
C SER A 216 -4.73 -12.40 13.73
N PRO A 217 -5.38 -12.84 12.65
CA PRO A 217 -6.04 -14.15 12.61
C PRO A 217 -5.05 -15.31 12.46
N PHE A 218 -3.75 -15.04 12.29
CA PHE A 218 -2.71 -16.06 12.15
C PHE A 218 -1.56 -15.73 13.09
N LEU A 219 -1.19 -16.67 13.95
CA LEU A 219 -0.06 -16.55 14.87
C LEU A 219 0.84 -17.76 14.66
N ASP A 220 2.14 -17.51 14.53
CA ASP A 220 3.10 -18.60 14.43
C ASP A 220 3.42 -19.15 15.83
N SER A 221 2.89 -20.35 16.13
CA SER A 221 3.13 -21.04 17.39
C SER A 221 4.46 -21.78 17.47
N SER A 222 5.17 -21.96 16.35
CA SER A 222 6.38 -22.77 16.30
C SER A 222 7.58 -22.06 16.93
N GLU A 223 7.81 -20.80 16.59
CA GLU A 223 8.94 -20.02 17.10
C GLU A 223 8.51 -18.82 17.96
N GLN A 224 7.25 -18.37 17.84
CA GLN A 224 6.66 -17.28 18.63
C GLN A 224 7.46 -15.95 18.60
N LYS A 225 8.42 -15.81 17.67
CA LYS A 225 9.39 -14.71 17.63
C LYS A 225 8.73 -13.35 17.57
N ALA A 226 7.66 -13.22 16.79
CA ALA A 226 6.97 -11.95 16.60
C ALA A 226 6.30 -11.46 17.90
N ILE A 227 5.60 -12.34 18.63
CA ILE A 227 4.90 -11.97 19.88
C ILE A 227 5.90 -11.57 20.96
N HIS A 228 6.95 -12.37 21.16
CA HIS A 228 8.02 -12.04 22.12
C HIS A 228 8.72 -10.73 21.76
N TRP A 229 9.04 -10.54 20.47
CA TRP A 229 9.70 -9.33 19.99
C TRP A 229 8.83 -8.07 20.19
N LEU A 230 7.54 -8.15 19.85
CA LEU A 230 6.59 -7.05 20.01
C LEU A 230 6.36 -6.73 21.50
N GLY A 231 6.20 -7.76 22.33
CA GLY A 231 6.04 -7.62 23.77
C GLY A 231 7.25 -6.95 24.41
N ALA A 232 8.46 -7.40 24.10
CA ALA A 232 9.70 -6.86 24.67
C ALA A 232 9.94 -5.37 24.32
N LYS A 233 9.28 -4.85 23.28
CA LYS A 233 9.38 -3.44 22.85
C LYS A 233 8.23 -2.57 23.36
N THR A 234 7.30 -3.12 24.14
CA THR A 234 6.13 -2.41 24.65
C THR A 234 6.21 -2.24 26.17
N GLU A 235 6.14 -0.99 26.65
CA GLU A 235 6.23 -0.62 28.06
C GLU A 235 4.90 -0.72 28.80
N GLY A 236 3.80 -0.37 28.14
CA GLY A 236 2.44 -0.41 28.67
C GLY A 236 1.66 -1.64 28.23
N ARG A 237 0.37 -1.46 27.94
CA ARG A 237 -0.58 -2.55 27.72
C ARG A 237 -0.38 -3.20 26.36
N ARG A 238 -0.57 -4.51 26.33
CA ARG A 238 -0.41 -5.33 25.13
C ARG A 238 -1.70 -6.08 24.87
N TYR A 239 -2.43 -5.65 23.85
CA TYR A 239 -3.69 -6.27 23.44
C TYR A 239 -3.45 -7.18 22.24
N LEU A 240 -3.98 -8.40 22.28
CA LEU A 240 -3.91 -9.35 21.17
C LEU A 240 -5.30 -9.84 20.80
N LEU A 241 -5.76 -9.47 19.60
CA LEU A 241 -7.02 -9.93 19.02
C LEU A 241 -6.70 -11.00 17.97
N SER A 242 -7.14 -12.24 18.23
CA SER A 242 -6.88 -13.37 17.34
C SER A 242 -8.02 -14.40 17.37
N ARG A 243 -7.83 -15.53 16.68
CA ARG A 243 -8.75 -16.67 16.74
C ARG A 243 -8.49 -17.50 17.99
N VAL A 244 -9.52 -18.15 18.51
CA VAL A 244 -9.42 -19.00 19.72
C VAL A 244 -8.39 -20.12 19.52
N GLU A 245 -8.37 -20.73 18.34
CA GLU A 245 -7.45 -21.81 18.01
C GLU A 245 -5.99 -21.35 18.02
N GLU A 246 -5.73 -20.15 17.51
CA GLU A 246 -4.38 -19.58 17.43
C GLU A 246 -3.87 -19.19 18.82
N LEU A 247 -4.72 -18.56 19.65
CA LEU A 247 -4.37 -18.24 21.03
C LEU A 247 -4.06 -19.49 21.85
N ASN A 248 -4.88 -20.55 21.69
CA ASN A 248 -4.66 -21.84 22.34
C ASN A 248 -3.36 -22.51 21.87
N ALA A 249 -3.04 -22.42 20.58
CA ALA A 249 -1.82 -22.99 20.01
C ALA A 249 -0.54 -22.28 20.51
N ILE A 250 -0.60 -20.97 20.75
CA ILE A 250 0.52 -20.21 21.34
C ILE A 250 0.71 -20.58 22.82
N GLY A 251 -0.39 -20.72 23.56
CA GLY A 251 -0.39 -21.15 24.96
C GLY A 251 -0.20 -20.01 25.97
N ALA A 252 -0.74 -20.22 27.18
CA ALA A 252 -0.85 -19.18 28.20
C ALA A 252 0.51 -18.61 28.67
N GLN A 253 1.55 -19.43 28.73
CA GLN A 253 2.89 -19.00 29.17
C GLN A 253 3.49 -17.97 28.21
N ALA A 254 3.34 -18.17 26.90
CA ALA A 254 3.88 -17.27 25.88
C ALA A 254 3.07 -15.97 25.76
N LEU A 255 1.81 -16.00 26.18
CA LEU A 255 0.90 -14.85 26.20
C LEU A 255 0.89 -14.13 27.56
N GLU A 256 1.83 -14.43 28.46
CA GLU A 256 1.93 -13.73 29.73
C GLU A 256 2.16 -12.23 29.51
N GLY A 257 1.33 -11.40 30.15
CA GLY A 257 1.34 -9.95 29.98
C GLY A 257 0.61 -9.43 28.74
N TRP A 258 -0.12 -10.29 28.01
CA TRP A 258 -1.03 -9.89 26.94
C TRP A 258 -2.50 -9.99 27.37
N ASP A 259 -3.26 -8.93 27.10
CA ASP A 259 -4.72 -8.93 27.16
C ASP A 259 -5.26 -9.52 25.85
N CYS A 260 -5.57 -10.81 25.87
CA CYS A 260 -6.01 -11.56 24.69
C CYS A 260 -7.53 -11.53 24.53
N TYR A 261 -7.99 -11.28 23.31
CA TYR A 261 -9.40 -11.28 22.92
C TYR A 261 -9.59 -12.12 21.65
N SER A 262 -10.74 -12.76 21.54
CA SER A 262 -11.18 -13.41 20.32
C SER A 262 -12.54 -12.89 19.90
N LEU A 263 -12.77 -12.81 18.59
CA LEU A 263 -14.12 -12.55 18.07
C LEU A 263 -15.01 -13.74 18.42
N ASN A 264 -16.27 -13.47 18.77
CA ASN A 264 -17.26 -14.50 19.03
C ASN A 264 -17.84 -14.96 17.69
N ASP A 265 -17.74 -16.25 17.38
CA ASP A 265 -18.24 -16.84 16.13
C ASP A 265 -19.77 -16.77 15.95
N LYS A 266 -20.49 -16.23 16.94
CA LYS A 266 -21.96 -16.07 16.93
C LYS A 266 -22.46 -14.73 16.36
N VAL A 267 -21.61 -13.93 15.72
CA VAL A 267 -21.97 -12.64 15.09
C VAL A 267 -22.06 -12.79 13.58
#